data_AF-A0A8X6VW83-F1
#
_entry.id   AF-A0A8X6VW83-F1
#
_cell.length_a   1.000
_cell.length_b   1.000
_cell.length_c   1.000
_cell.angle_alpha   90.00
_cell.angle_beta   90.00
_cell.angle_gamma   90.00
#
_symmetry.space_group_name_H-M   'P 1'
#
loop_
_entity.id
_entity.type
_entity.pdbx_description
1 polymer ?
#
loop_
_entity_poly.entity_id
_entity_poly.type
_entity_poly.pdbx_seq_one_letter_code
_entity_poly.pdbx_strand_id
1 'polypeptide(L)'
;MKTAGWSTRRVVGQVDRSECAVRNCWGQWTREGTHARKTGSKATRKTTRRENRRIERQALVDPTVTRSTIRADVGVAIVPQTISKQLAEANLKSK
;
A
#
# COMPACT_ATOMS: atom_id res chain seq x y z
N MET A 1 21.50 16.45 -16.20
CA MET A 1 22.96 16.57 -16.06
C MET A 1 23.56 17.33 -17.24
N LYS A 2 23.37 16.91 -18.50
CA LYS A 2 23.87 17.67 -19.68
C LYS A 2 23.36 19.11 -19.76
N THR A 3 22.15 19.39 -19.27
CA THR A 3 21.58 20.75 -19.20
C THR A 3 22.25 21.69 -18.20
N ALA A 4 22.94 21.17 -17.18
CA ALA A 4 23.67 21.96 -16.18
C ALA A 4 25.20 21.83 -16.29
N GLY A 5 25.70 20.99 -17.21
CA GLY A 5 27.14 20.74 -17.39
C GLY A 5 27.81 19.93 -16.26
N TRP A 6 27.05 19.35 -15.34
CA TRP A 6 27.63 18.63 -14.19
C TRP A 6 27.92 17.18 -14.53
N SER A 7 29.10 16.70 -14.12
CA SER A 7 29.47 15.29 -14.21
C SER A 7 28.79 14.46 -13.11
N THR A 8 28.45 13.20 -13.40
CA THR A 8 27.81 12.31 -12.42
C THR A 8 28.66 12.12 -11.16
N ARG A 9 30.00 12.07 -11.30
CA ARG A 9 30.92 11.97 -10.15
C ARG A 9 30.84 13.17 -9.22
N ARG A 10 30.76 14.39 -9.77
CA ARG A 10 30.61 15.61 -8.97
C ARG A 10 29.31 15.59 -8.18
N VAL A 11 28.22 15.15 -8.81
CA VAL A 11 26.93 15.00 -8.14
C VAL A 11 27.04 13.98 -7.01
N VAL A 12 27.56 12.78 -7.28
CA VAL A 12 27.75 11.72 -6.27
C VAL A 12 28.50 12.21 -5.04
N GLY A 13 29.61 12.93 -5.22
CA GLY A 13 30.39 13.50 -4.12
C GLY A 13 29.65 14.57 -3.31
N GLN A 14 28.64 15.22 -3.89
CA GLN A 14 27.86 16.26 -3.22
C GLN A 14 26.61 15.73 -2.51
N VAL A 15 25.96 14.69 -3.05
CA VAL A 15 24.72 14.13 -2.45
C VAL A 15 24.95 12.96 -1.49
N ASP A 16 26.19 12.47 -1.35
CA ASP A 16 26.52 11.27 -0.57
C ASP A 16 25.59 10.08 -0.92
N ARG A 17 25.49 9.83 -2.23
CA ARG A 17 24.68 8.75 -2.81
C ARG A 17 25.47 8.03 -3.87
N SER A 18 25.22 6.73 -4.02
CA SER A 18 25.87 5.94 -5.07
C SER A 18 25.55 6.46 -6.47
N GLU A 19 26.48 6.26 -7.40
CA GLU A 19 26.30 6.64 -8.80
C GLU A 19 25.04 6.00 -9.42
N CYS A 20 24.76 4.75 -9.06
CA CYS A 20 23.56 4.04 -9.50
C CYS A 20 22.28 4.73 -9.02
N ALA A 21 22.24 5.19 -7.76
CA ALA A 21 21.08 5.91 -7.22
C ALA A 21 20.86 7.25 -7.95
N VAL A 22 21.94 8.00 -8.22
CA VAL A 22 21.87 9.27 -8.97
C VAL A 22 21.37 9.03 -10.41
N ARG A 23 21.87 7.99 -11.08
CA ARG A 23 21.44 7.62 -12.44
C ARG A 23 19.98 7.20 -12.49
N ASN A 24 19.53 6.38 -11.55
CA ASN A 24 18.13 5.92 -11.48
C ASN A 24 17.17 7.08 -11.21
N CYS A 25 17.52 7.96 -10.26
CA CYS A 25 16.74 9.15 -9.95
C CYS A 25 16.62 10.08 -11.17
N TRP A 26 17.74 10.37 -11.83
CA TRP A 26 17.76 11.19 -13.03
C TRP A 26 16.97 10.55 -14.17
N GLY A 27 17.14 9.25 -14.40
CA GLY A 27 16.39 8.51 -15.43
C GLY A 27 14.89 8.54 -15.20
N GLN A 28 14.44 8.38 -13.95
CA GLN A 28 13.03 8.49 -13.58
C GLN A 28 12.51 9.91 -13.84
N TRP A 29 13.23 10.93 -13.38
CA TRP A 29 12.86 12.34 -13.61
C TRP A 29 12.72 12.66 -15.11
N THR A 30 13.65 12.22 -15.95
CA THR A 30 13.58 12.49 -17.41
C THR A 30 12.40 11.80 -18.10
N ARG A 31 11.89 10.71 -17.55
CA ARG A 31 10.78 9.94 -18.13
C ARG A 31 9.43 10.41 -17.64
N GLU A 32 9.32 10.67 -16.35
CA GLU A 32 8.04 10.90 -15.66
C GLU A 32 7.83 12.39 -15.34
N GLY A 33 8.84 13.25 -15.52
CA GLY A 33 8.82 14.66 -15.09
C GLY A 33 8.78 14.84 -13.57
N THR A 34 8.86 13.74 -12.83
CA THR A 34 8.85 13.68 -11.38
C THR A 34 9.76 12.56 -10.90
N HIS A 35 10.25 12.68 -9.68
CA HIS A 35 10.96 11.63 -8.99
C HIS A 35 10.24 11.39 -7.67
N ALA A 36 9.36 10.40 -7.67
CA ALA A 36 8.71 9.90 -6.47
C ALA A 36 9.24 8.51 -6.17
N ARG A 37 9.65 8.29 -4.91
CA ARG A 37 9.97 6.95 -4.43
C ARG A 37 8.70 6.11 -4.56
N LYS A 38 8.72 5.05 -5.37
CA LYS A 38 7.63 4.08 -5.39
C LYS A 38 7.51 3.50 -3.98
N THR A 39 6.37 3.72 -3.34
CA THR A 39 6.07 3.04 -2.09
C THR A 39 6.13 1.54 -2.37
N GLY A 40 6.91 0.81 -1.58
CA GLY A 40 7.07 -0.62 -1.77
C GLY A 40 5.70 -1.32 -1.82
N SER A 41 5.64 -2.43 -2.57
CA SER A 41 4.45 -3.28 -2.60
C SER A 41 4.06 -3.62 -1.17
N LYS A 42 2.86 -3.19 -0.75
CA LYS A 42 2.31 -3.55 0.56
C LYS A 42 2.30 -5.08 0.66
N ALA A 43 2.68 -5.61 1.82
CA ALA A 43 2.67 -7.05 2.08
C ALA A 43 1.36 -7.70 1.59
N THR A 44 1.45 -8.89 1.02
CA THR A 44 0.31 -9.66 0.51
C THR A 44 -0.76 -9.72 1.59
N ARG A 45 -1.95 -9.17 1.29
CA ARG A 45 -3.06 -9.16 2.24
C ARG A 45 -3.45 -10.60 2.53
N LYS A 46 -3.68 -10.92 3.81
CA LYS A 46 -4.16 -12.23 4.27
C LYS A 46 -5.57 -12.56 3.77
N THR A 47 -6.30 -11.55 3.30
CA THR A 47 -7.66 -11.68 2.79
C THR A 47 -7.74 -11.30 1.33
N THR A 48 -8.54 -12.04 0.58
CA THR A 48 -8.82 -11.73 -0.82
C THR A 48 -9.79 -10.55 -0.93
N ARG A 49 -9.83 -9.92 -2.11
CA ARG A 49 -10.81 -8.85 -2.41
C ARG A 49 -12.25 -9.33 -2.23
N ARG A 50 -12.51 -10.62 -2.50
CA ARG A 50 -13.85 -11.22 -2.36
C ARG A 50 -14.26 -11.32 -0.90
N GLU A 51 -13.36 -11.76 -0.02
CA GLU A 51 -13.59 -11.84 1.42
C GLU A 51 -13.82 -10.46 2.03
N ASN A 52 -13.00 -9.47 1.68
CA ASN A 52 -13.18 -8.09 2.16
C ASN A 52 -14.55 -7.54 1.80
N ARG A 53 -14.99 -7.75 0.55
CA ARG A 53 -16.34 -7.34 0.11
C ARG A 53 -17.45 -8.09 0.83
N ARG A 54 -17.23 -9.32 1.30
CA ARG A 54 -18.23 -10.03 2.12
C ARG A 54 -18.31 -9.43 3.51
N ILE A 55 -17.17 -9.16 4.15
CA ILE A 55 -17.09 -8.49 5.46
C ILE A 55 -17.81 -7.15 5.42
N GLU A 56 -17.48 -6.31 4.43
CA GLU A 56 -18.09 -4.99 4.25
C GLU A 56 -19.60 -5.10 4.00
N ARG A 57 -20.04 -6.03 3.14
CA ARG A 57 -21.46 -6.22 2.85
C ARG A 57 -22.26 -6.66 4.07
N GLN A 58 -21.75 -7.58 4.88
CA GLN A 58 -22.45 -8.01 6.09
C GLN A 58 -22.64 -6.84 7.06
N ALA A 59 -21.58 -6.05 7.31
CA ALA A 59 -21.68 -4.89 8.20
C ALA A 59 -22.52 -3.73 7.63
N LEU A 60 -22.62 -3.62 6.30
CA LEU A 60 -23.52 -2.66 5.65
C LEU A 60 -24.98 -3.08 5.73
N VAL A 61 -25.28 -4.37 5.59
CA VAL A 61 -26.64 -4.92 5.64
C VAL A 61 -27.17 -4.93 7.07
N ASP A 62 -26.35 -5.35 8.04
CA ASP A 62 -26.70 -5.37 9.46
C ASP A 62 -25.54 -4.82 10.31
N PRO A 63 -25.60 -3.55 10.75
CA PRO A 63 -24.58 -2.96 11.63
C PRO A 63 -24.47 -3.63 13.00
N THR A 64 -25.44 -4.46 13.38
CA THR A 64 -25.46 -5.20 14.64
C THR A 64 -24.86 -6.60 14.53
N VAL A 65 -24.50 -7.03 13.32
CA VAL A 65 -23.84 -8.30 13.08
C VAL A 65 -22.56 -8.39 13.91
N THR A 66 -22.32 -9.55 14.49
CA THR A 66 -21.12 -9.78 15.29
C THR A 66 -19.95 -10.24 14.43
N ARG A 67 -18.73 -9.98 14.91
CA ARG A 67 -17.50 -10.45 14.23
C ARG A 67 -17.42 -11.95 14.06
N SER A 68 -17.96 -12.73 15.01
CA SER A 68 -18.01 -14.19 14.93
C SER A 68 -18.93 -14.66 13.79
N THR A 69 -20.10 -14.02 13.63
CA THR A 69 -21.01 -14.30 12.52
C THR A 69 -20.37 -13.98 11.17
N ILE A 70 -19.71 -12.81 11.05
CA ILE A 70 -18.96 -12.45 9.83
C ILE A 70 -17.88 -13.50 9.54
N ARG A 71 -17.13 -13.92 10.56
CA ARG A 71 -16.06 -14.92 10.40
C ARG A 71 -16.61 -16.26 9.89
N ALA A 72 -17.74 -16.71 10.41
CA ALA A 72 -18.39 -17.94 9.98
C ALA A 72 -18.81 -17.88 8.49
N ASP A 73 -19.37 -16.75 8.04
CA ASP A 73 -19.83 -16.55 6.66
C ASP A 73 -18.67 -16.50 5.64
N VAL A 74 -17.56 -15.88 6.01
CA VAL A 74 -16.42 -15.72 5.09
C VAL A 74 -15.71 -17.06 4.83
N GLY A 75 -15.81 -18.02 5.75
CA GLY A 75 -15.33 -19.40 5.56
C GLY A 75 -13.81 -19.58 5.59
N VAL A 76 -13.06 -18.54 5.99
CA VAL A 76 -11.60 -18.56 6.12
C VAL A 76 -11.22 -18.33 7.58
N ALA A 77 -10.08 -18.88 8.00
CA ALA A 77 -9.47 -18.63 9.31
C ALA A 77 -8.96 -17.17 9.44
N ILE A 78 -9.89 -16.22 9.37
CA ILE A 78 -9.62 -14.80 9.55
C ILE A 78 -9.61 -14.52 11.04
N VAL A 79 -8.51 -13.97 11.52
CA VAL A 79 -8.39 -13.50 12.91
C VAL A 79 -9.34 -12.30 13.09
N PRO A 80 -10.12 -12.20 14.19
CA PRO A 80 -11.07 -11.10 14.41
C PRO A 80 -10.47 -9.69 14.21
N GLN A 81 -9.19 -9.50 14.53
CA GLN A 81 -8.48 -8.24 14.32
C GLN A 81 -8.43 -7.80 12.84
N THR A 82 -8.43 -8.75 11.91
CA THR A 82 -8.47 -8.47 10.46
C THR A 82 -9.86 -7.95 10.05
N ILE A 83 -10.92 -8.49 10.64
CA ILE A 83 -12.29 -7.99 10.43
C ILE A 83 -12.39 -6.56 10.96
N SER A 84 -11.93 -6.30 12.20
CA SER A 84 -11.94 -4.95 12.76
C SER A 84 -11.14 -3.96 11.92
N LYS A 85 -9.95 -4.36 11.44
CA LYS A 85 -9.13 -3.53 10.56
C LYS A 85 -9.85 -3.22 9.25
N GLN A 86 -10.47 -4.22 8.62
CA GLN A 86 -11.18 -4.02 7.34
C GLN A 86 -12.40 -3.11 7.52
N LEU A 87 -13.15 -3.29 8.60
CA LEU A 87 -14.29 -2.42 8.92
C LEU A 87 -13.83 -0.99 9.19
N ALA A 88 -12.74 -0.80 9.94
CA ALA A 88 -12.16 0.52 10.17
C ALA A 88 -11.67 1.19 8.87
N GLU A 89 -10.99 0.45 7.99
CA GLU A 89 -10.58 0.94 6.66
C GLU A 89 -11.79 1.34 5.80
N ALA A 90 -12.96 0.72 6.02
CA ALA A 90 -14.21 1.01 5.32
C ALA A 90 -15.12 2.02 6.05
N ASN A 91 -14.73 2.57 7.20
CA ASN A 91 -15.56 3.40 8.08
C ASN A 91 -16.87 2.72 8.57
N LEU A 92 -16.83 1.40 8.73
CA LEU A 92 -17.95 0.58 9.20
C LEU A 92 -17.72 0.12 10.64
N LYS A 93 -18.82 -0.24 11.33
CA LYS A 93 -18.80 -0.83 12.67
C LYS A 93 -19.57 -2.14 12.68
N SER A 94 -19.12 -3.07 13.51
CA SER A 94 -19.84 -4.30 13.85
C SER A 94 -19.85 -4.42 15.37
N LYS A 95 -20.82 -5.15 15.92
CA LYS A 95 -20.84 -5.48 17.35
C LYS A 95 -19.79 -6.53 17.70
#